data_AF-A0A382VEX3-F1
#
_entry.id   AF-A0A382VEX3-F1
#
_cell.length_a   1.000
_cell.length_b   1.000
_cell.length_c   1.000
_cell.angle_alpha   90.00
_cell.angle_beta   90.00
_cell.angle_gamma   90.00
#
_symmetry.space_group_name_H-M   'P 1'
#
loop_
_entity.id
_entity.type
_entity.pdbx_description
1 polymer ?
#
loop_
_entity_poly.entity_id
_entity_poly.type
_entity_poly.pdbx_seq_one_letter_code
_entity_poly.pdbx_strand_id
1 'polypeptide(L)' 'MSNHQNKEINEFLDKNYEFGFTTEIDSETLPPGINEDVIRVISSKKNEPEFLLNWRLKA' A
#
# COMPACT_ATOMS: atom_id res chain seq x y z
N MET A 1 24.00 12.59 -43.67
CA MET A 1 24.80 11.55 -43.00
C MET A 1 24.04 11.09 -41.78
N SER A 2 23.98 9.77 -41.61
CA SER A 2 22.94 9.05 -40.88
C SER A 2 22.89 9.32 -39.37
N ASN A 3 21.70 9.67 -38.89
CA ASN A 3 21.35 9.82 -37.48
C ASN A 3 21.15 8.43 -36.83
N HIS A 4 22.14 7.54 -36.96
CA HIS A 4 22.01 6.09 -36.66
C HIS A 4 22.57 5.70 -35.29
N GLN A 5 23.06 6.65 -34.49
CA GLN A 5 23.85 6.34 -33.29
C GLN A 5 23.04 5.91 -32.06
N ASN A 6 21.70 6.02 -32.07
CA ASN A 6 20.88 5.76 -30.88
C ASN A 6 19.79 4.68 -31.07
N LYS A 7 19.77 3.98 -32.22
CA LYS A 7 18.71 2.99 -32.50
C LYS A 7 18.73 1.85 -31.48
N GLU A 8 19.91 1.33 -31.17
CA GLU A 8 20.09 0.22 -30.22
C GLU A 8 19.76 0.64 -28.77
N ILE A 9 20.07 1.89 -28.39
CA ILE A 9 19.75 2.44 -27.07
C ILE A 9 18.24 2.58 -26.90
N ASN A 10 17.54 3.11 -27.91
CA ASN A 10 16.08 3.24 -27.88
C ASN A 10 15.41 1.87 -27.81
N GLU A 11 15.86 0.89 -28.60
CA GLU A 11 15.34 -0.50 -28.54
C GLU A 11 15.58 -1.17 -27.17
N PHE A 12 16.63 -0.79 -26.44
CA PHE A 12 16.89 -1.28 -25.08
C PHE A 12 16.00 -0.60 -24.03
N LEU A 13 15.73 0.70 -24.18
CA LEU A 13 14.86 1.46 -23.27
C LEU A 13 13.38 1.15 -23.46
N ASP A 14 12.95 0.82 -24.68
CA ASP A 14 11.59 0.38 -24.99
C ASP A 14 11.26 -1.02 -24.46
N LYS A 15 12.27 -1.76 -23.97
CA LYS A 15 12.03 -3.02 -23.25
C LYS A 15 11.43 -2.72 -21.89
N ASN A 16 10.13 -2.93 -21.79
CA ASN A 16 9.41 -2.88 -20.53
C ASN A 16 10.03 -3.88 -19.53
N TYR A 17 10.18 -3.45 -18.28
CA TYR A 17 10.75 -4.28 -17.22
C TYR A 17 9.77 -5.43 -16.87
N GLU A 18 10.03 -6.63 -17.39
CA GLU A 18 9.15 -7.80 -17.25
C GLU A 18 9.22 -8.47 -15.86
N PHE A 19 10.18 -8.08 -15.01
CA PHE A 19 10.48 -8.76 -13.74
C PHE A 19 10.04 -7.97 -12.50
N GLY A 20 8.81 -7.45 -12.51
CA GLY A 20 8.20 -6.82 -11.34
C GLY A 20 7.57 -7.86 -10.41
N PHE A 21 7.89 -7.82 -9.11
CA PHE A 21 7.12 -8.54 -8.10
C PHE A 21 5.92 -7.68 -7.70
N THR A 22 4.70 -8.13 -8.02
CA THR A 22 3.45 -7.52 -7.54
C THR A 22 2.76 -8.50 -6.60
N THR A 23 2.47 -8.06 -5.38
CA THR A 23 1.64 -8.82 -4.44
C THR A 23 0.35 -8.06 -4.24
N GLU A 24 -0.77 -8.73 -4.47
CA GLU A 24 -2.06 -8.17 -4.08
C GLU A 24 -2.14 -8.16 -2.55
N ILE A 25 -2.36 -6.98 -1.98
CA ILE A 25 -2.61 -6.79 -0.57
C ILE A 25 -4.08 -6.49 -0.35
N ASP A 26 -4.71 -7.22 0.57
CA ASP A 26 -6.05 -6.87 1.00
C ASP A 26 -5.99 -5.58 1.81
N SER A 27 -6.78 -4.59 1.39
CA SER A 27 -6.92 -3.31 2.07
C SER A 27 -8.39 -3.03 2.34
N GLU A 28 -8.72 -2.79 3.60
CA GLU A 28 -10.05 -2.37 4.03
C GLU A 28 -9.98 -0.88 4.39
N THR A 29 -10.87 -0.07 3.81
CA THR A 29 -10.94 1.37 4.09
C THR A 29 -12.06 1.64 5.08
N LEU A 30 -11.75 2.45 6.10
CA LEU A 30 -12.72 2.93 7.08
C LEU A 30 -13.14 4.36 6.73
N PRO A 31 -14.34 4.81 7.15
CA PRO A 31 -14.79 6.18 6.91
C PRO A 31 -13.79 7.21 7.45
N PRO A 32 -13.71 8.40 6.83
CA PRO A 32 -12.80 9.44 7.26
C PRO A 32 -13.16 9.91 8.68
N GLY A 33 -12.17 9.93 9.56
CA GLY A 33 -12.31 10.33 10.97
C GLY A 33 -11.91 9.22 11.94
N ILE A 34 -11.41 9.60 13.11
CA ILE A 34 -11.14 8.68 14.22
C ILE A 34 -12.20 8.92 15.28
N ASN A 35 -13.15 8.01 15.39
CA ASN A 35 -14.15 7.95 16.46
C ASN A 35 -14.01 6.63 17.24
N GLU A 36 -14.74 6.51 18.34
CA GLU A 36 -14.68 5.30 19.18
C GLU A 36 -15.07 4.02 18.43
N ASP A 37 -16.04 4.10 17.52
CA ASP A 37 -16.49 2.96 16.71
C ASP A 37 -15.38 2.46 15.77
N VAL A 38 -14.65 3.38 15.13
CA VAL A 38 -13.48 3.08 14.28
C VAL A 38 -12.37 2.46 15.12
N ILE A 39 -12.10 2.97 16.33
CA ILE A 39 -11.10 2.40 17.25
C ILE A 39 -11.47 0.95 17.63
N ARG A 40 -12.75 0.68 17.93
CA ARG A 40 -13.24 -0.67 18.25
C ARG A 40 -13.08 -1.61 17.06
N VAL A 41 -13.47 -1.18 15.87
CA VAL A 41 -13.32 -1.98 14.63
C VAL A 41 -11.85 -2.33 14.37
N ILE A 42 -10.94 -1.36 14.46
CA ILE A 42 -9.50 -1.58 14.28
C ILE A 42 -8.96 -2.56 15.34
N SER A 43 -9.34 -2.36 16.61
CA SER A 43 -8.91 -3.23 17.71
C SER A 43 -9.36 -4.67 17.53
N SER A 44 -10.62 -4.88 17.12
CA SER A 44 -11.16 -6.20 16.83
C SER A 44 -10.47 -6.87 15.63
N LYS A 45 -10.21 -6.12 14.56
CA LYS A 45 -9.50 -6.64 13.38
C LYS A 45 -8.08 -7.08 13.70
N LYS A 46 -7.40 -6.32 14.56
CA LYS A 46 -6.03 -6.59 14.98
C LYS A 46 -5.93 -7.61 16.13
N ASN A 47 -7.07 -8.11 16.61
CA ASN A 47 -7.15 -9.05 17.73
C ASN A 47 -6.40 -8.52 18.97
N GLU A 48 -6.49 -7.21 19.23
CA GLU A 48 -5.80 -6.55 20.35
C GLU A 48 -6.45 -6.94 21.69
N PRO A 49 -5.65 -7.09 22.77
CA PRO A 49 -6.18 -7.28 24.12
C PRO A 49 -7.05 -6.12 24.60
N GLU A 50 -8.03 -6.42 25.45
CA GLU A 50 -9.01 -5.45 25.95
C GLU A 50 -8.39 -4.26 26.69
N PHE A 51 -7.22 -4.45 27.33
CA PHE A 51 -6.53 -3.34 28.01
C PHE A 51 -6.00 -2.29 27.03
N LEU A 52 -5.57 -2.69 25.82
CA LEU A 52 -5.09 -1.74 24.80
C LEU A 52 -6.26 -0.95 24.21
N LEU A 53 -7.40 -1.60 23.97
CA LEU A 53 -8.62 -0.91 23.55
C LEU A 53 -9.04 0.15 24.56
N ASN A 54 -9.10 -0.21 25.84
CA ASN A 54 -9.45 0.71 26.92
C ASN A 54 -8.45 1.86 27.08
N TRP A 55 -7.17 1.66 26.78
CA TRP A 55 -6.18 2.72 26.77
C TRP A 55 -6.40 3.71 25.61
N ARG A 56 -6.65 3.19 24.40
CA ARG A 56 -6.95 4.03 23.21
C ARG A 56 -8.22 4.87 23.38
N LEU A 57 -9.24 4.33 24.06
CA LEU A 57 -10.51 5.02 24.31
C LEU A 57 -10.43 6.11 25.40
N LYS A 58 -9.34 6.14 26.19
CA LYS A 58 -9.17 7.13 27.28
C LYS A 58 -8.34 8.35 26.87
N ALA A 59 -7.64 8.31 25.73
CA ALA A 59 -6.80 9.39 25.21
C ALA A 59 -7.66 10.48 24.56
#